data_AF-A0AA41MV04-F1
#
_entry.id   AF-A0AA41MV04-F1
#
_cell.length_a   1.000
_cell.length_b   1.000
_cell.length_c   1.000
_cell.angle_alpha   90.00
_cell.angle_beta   90.00
_cell.angle_gamma   90.00
#
_symmetry.space_group_name_H-M   'P 1'
#
loop_
_entity.id
_entity.type
_entity.pdbx_description
1 polymer ?
#
loop_
_entity_poly.entity_id
_entity_poly.type
_entity_poly.pdbx_seq_one_letter_code
_entity_poly.pdbx_strand_id
1 'polypeptide(L)'
;MPSENIFLFVPNLIGECCLRTREEWEGEGPRTGSLIPRCTRFPFQGYARIVFAIIAFYFMPCCPFTASSFYLLSGLLDAFDGHAARALNQGTRFGAMLDMLTDRCSTMCLLVNLALLYPRATLLFQLSMSLDVASHWLHLHSSVVRGSESHKMIDLSGNPVLRIYYTSRPALFTLCAGNELFYCLLYLFNFSEGPLVGSVGLFRMGLWVTAPIALLKSLISVIHLITAARNMAALDAADRAKKK
;
A
#
# COMPACT_ATOMS: atom_id res chain seq x y z
N MET A 1 -4.06 12.16 -23.57
CA MET A 1 -3.60 11.88 -22.20
C MET A 1 -4.29 10.61 -21.73
N PRO A 2 -3.65 9.42 -21.80
CA PRO A 2 -4.32 8.21 -21.35
C PRO A 2 -4.36 8.21 -19.82
N SER A 3 -5.58 8.10 -19.33
CA SER A 3 -5.96 7.93 -17.94
C SER A 3 -5.49 6.57 -17.41
N GLU A 4 -4.24 6.51 -16.93
CA GLU A 4 -3.70 5.29 -16.33
C GLU A 4 -3.98 5.24 -14.83
N ASN A 5 -4.96 4.40 -14.49
CA ASN A 5 -5.38 4.06 -13.13
C ASN A 5 -4.16 3.63 -12.31
N ILE A 6 -3.89 4.32 -11.20
CA ILE A 6 -2.69 4.12 -10.37
C ILE A 6 -2.67 2.79 -9.61
N PHE A 7 -3.70 1.97 -9.77
CA PHE A 7 -3.85 0.69 -9.08
C PHE A 7 -3.81 -0.53 -9.98
N LEU A 8 -3.62 -0.31 -11.28
CA LEU A 8 -3.04 -1.31 -12.18
C LEU A 8 -1.53 -1.47 -11.96
N PHE A 9 -0.93 -0.78 -10.97
CA PHE A 9 0.52 -0.69 -10.82
C PHE A 9 1.21 -2.01 -10.47
N VAL A 10 0.54 -2.97 -9.82
CA VAL A 10 1.19 -4.27 -9.55
C VAL A 10 1.21 -5.15 -10.82
N PRO A 11 0.10 -5.32 -11.57
CA PRO A 11 0.14 -6.10 -12.81
C PRO A 11 0.86 -5.39 -13.97
N ASN A 12 0.73 -4.06 -14.13
CA ASN A 12 1.37 -3.36 -15.26
C ASN A 12 2.87 -3.16 -15.05
N LEU A 13 3.40 -3.08 -13.83
CA LEU A 13 4.86 -3.25 -13.66
C LEU A 13 5.29 -4.67 -13.99
N ILE A 14 4.46 -5.69 -13.67
CA ILE A 14 4.68 -7.11 -14.03
C ILE A 14 4.47 -7.38 -15.53
N GLY A 15 3.85 -6.46 -16.28
CA GLY A 15 3.74 -6.51 -17.74
C GLY A 15 4.84 -5.75 -18.45
N GLU A 16 5.02 -4.46 -18.15
CA GLU A 16 5.82 -3.56 -19.00
C GLU A 16 7.34 -3.69 -18.82
N CYS A 17 7.81 -4.08 -17.63
CA CYS A 17 9.26 -4.23 -17.43
C CYS A 17 9.86 -5.53 -18.02
N CYS A 18 9.03 -6.42 -18.62
CA CYS A 18 9.47 -7.74 -19.11
C CYS A 18 8.79 -8.15 -20.42
N LEU A 19 8.46 -7.21 -21.31
CA LEU A 19 8.13 -7.53 -22.70
C LEU A 19 8.68 -6.45 -23.64
N ARG A 20 10.00 -6.24 -23.62
CA ARG A 20 10.66 -6.09 -24.93
C ARG A 20 10.84 -7.52 -25.41
N THR A 21 9.92 -7.94 -26.28
CA THR A 21 9.90 -9.27 -26.90
C THR A 21 11.30 -9.65 -27.37
N ARG A 22 11.66 -10.91 -27.13
CA ARG A 22 12.90 -11.56 -27.54
C ARG A 22 13.15 -11.55 -29.07
N GLU A 23 12.23 -10.99 -29.84
CA GLU A 23 12.26 -10.96 -31.31
C GLU A 23 13.05 -9.78 -31.90
N GLU A 24 13.38 -8.75 -31.11
CA GLU A 24 14.16 -7.59 -31.60
C GLU A 24 15.69 -7.77 -31.48
N TRP A 25 16.16 -8.87 -30.90
CA TRP A 25 17.60 -9.11 -30.62
C TRP A 25 18.35 -9.86 -31.73
N GLU A 26 17.69 -10.43 -32.74
CA GLU A 26 18.39 -11.12 -33.84
C GLU A 26 18.86 -10.18 -34.97
N GLY A 27 18.62 -8.87 -34.88
CA GLY A 27 18.85 -7.92 -35.97
C GLY A 27 20.14 -7.08 -35.93
N GLU A 28 20.86 -6.97 -34.81
CA GLU A 28 22.01 -6.05 -34.72
C GLU A 28 23.27 -6.71 -34.17
N GLY A 29 24.31 -6.72 -35.02
CA GLY A 29 25.65 -7.24 -34.73
C GLY A 29 26.42 -6.47 -33.62
N PRO A 30 27.63 -6.94 -33.28
CA PRO A 30 28.27 -6.63 -32.01
C PRO A 30 28.86 -5.22 -32.01
N ARG A 31 28.24 -4.29 -31.28
CA ARG A 31 28.88 -3.03 -30.86
C ARG A 31 29.37 -3.16 -29.43
N THR A 32 30.69 -3.25 -29.31
CA THR A 32 31.50 -3.08 -28.10
C THR A 32 31.20 -1.72 -27.46
N GLY A 33 30.39 -1.76 -26.41
CA GLY A 33 30.16 -0.65 -25.49
C GLY A 33 29.51 -1.23 -24.25
N SER A 34 30.13 -1.03 -23.09
CA SER A 34 29.65 -1.50 -21.79
C SER A 34 28.31 -0.84 -21.42
N LEU A 35 27.22 -1.38 -21.97
CA LEU A 35 25.86 -1.15 -21.52
C LEU A 35 25.67 -1.88 -20.19
N ILE A 36 26.14 -1.26 -19.11
CA ILE A 36 25.69 -1.61 -17.77
C ILE A 36 24.17 -1.31 -17.76
N PRO A 37 23.30 -2.31 -17.56
CA PRO A 37 21.87 -2.07 -17.55
C PRO A 37 21.55 -1.09 -16.42
N ARG A 38 20.89 0.03 -16.73
CA ARG A 38 20.43 1.06 -15.76
C ARG A 38 19.44 0.53 -14.70
N CYS A 39 19.17 -0.78 -14.69
CA CYS A 39 18.31 -1.50 -13.76
C CYS A 39 19.01 -1.98 -12.47
N THR A 40 20.31 -1.74 -12.26
CA THR A 40 21.05 -2.27 -11.09
C THR A 40 21.18 -1.30 -9.92
N ARG A 41 20.73 -0.05 -10.04
CA ARG A 41 20.70 0.87 -8.89
C ARG A 41 19.48 0.55 -8.04
N PHE A 42 19.63 -0.43 -7.14
CA PHE A 42 18.68 -0.69 -6.06
C PHE A 42 18.30 0.64 -5.39
N PRO A 43 17.01 0.91 -5.16
CA PRO A 43 16.61 2.14 -4.48
C PRO A 43 17.02 2.01 -3.01
N PHE A 44 18.21 2.53 -2.69
CA PHE A 44 18.71 2.70 -1.32
C PHE A 44 17.67 3.41 -0.43
N GLN A 45 16.78 4.21 -1.05
CA GLN A 45 15.72 4.93 -0.36
C GLN A 45 14.67 4.00 0.29
N GLY A 46 14.24 2.92 -0.37
CA GLY A 46 13.23 1.99 0.19
C GLY A 46 13.73 1.26 1.44
N TYR A 47 15.04 1.05 1.57
CA TYR A 47 15.65 0.47 2.78
C TYR A 47 15.76 1.48 3.92
N ALA A 48 15.99 2.76 3.63
CA ALA A 48 16.02 3.81 4.64
C ALA A 48 14.67 3.90 5.37
N ARG A 49 13.56 3.77 4.62
CA ARG A 49 12.21 3.68 5.17
C ARG A 49 12.05 2.57 6.21
N ILE A 50 12.52 1.37 5.89
CA ILE A 50 12.48 0.20 6.78
C ILE A 50 13.29 0.49 8.06
N VAL A 51 14.47 1.07 7.93
CA VAL A 51 15.31 1.46 9.07
C VAL A 51 14.59 2.47 9.97
N PHE A 52 13.98 3.52 9.41
CA PHE A 52 13.21 4.49 10.18
C PHE A 52 12.01 3.87 10.88
N ALA A 53 11.31 2.92 10.25
CA ALA A 53 10.20 2.20 10.88
C ALA A 53 10.69 1.34 12.06
N ILE A 54 11.80 0.62 11.90
CA ILE A 54 12.40 -0.17 13.01
C ILE A 54 12.81 0.73 14.17
N ILE A 55 13.44 1.87 13.88
CA ILE A 55 13.81 2.87 14.89
C ILE A 55 12.55 3.37 15.61
N ALA A 56 11.48 3.67 14.88
CA ALA A 56 10.21 4.11 15.47
C ALA A 56 9.66 3.06 16.46
N PHE A 57 9.61 1.79 16.06
CA PHE A 57 9.10 0.71 16.93
C PHE A 57 10.00 0.45 18.13
N TYR A 58 11.32 0.60 17.98
CA TYR A 58 12.25 0.50 19.10
C TYR A 58 12.01 1.58 20.16
N PHE A 59 11.67 2.81 19.73
CA PHE A 59 11.42 3.93 20.64
C PHE A 59 9.98 4.01 21.17
N MET A 60 9.01 3.23 20.64
CA MET A 60 7.63 3.24 21.11
C MET A 60 7.45 3.02 22.64
N PRO A 61 8.18 2.12 23.32
CA PRO A 61 8.02 1.97 24.77
C PRO A 61 8.65 3.11 25.58
N CYS A 62 9.69 3.78 25.08
CA CYS A 62 10.48 4.74 25.86
C CYS A 62 10.07 6.20 25.60
N CYS A 63 9.87 6.57 24.33
CA CYS A 63 9.71 7.94 23.88
C CYS A 63 8.62 8.02 22.80
N PRO A 64 7.33 8.11 23.17
CA PRO A 64 6.21 8.01 22.22
C PRO A 64 6.19 9.13 21.17
N PHE A 65 6.62 10.35 21.52
CA PHE A 65 6.72 11.47 20.58
C PHE A 65 7.83 11.27 19.53
N THR A 66 8.99 10.81 19.96
CA THR A 66 10.12 10.49 19.08
C THR A 66 9.77 9.33 18.15
N ALA A 67 9.16 8.26 18.69
CA ALA A 67 8.68 7.12 17.92
C ALA A 67 7.69 7.54 16.83
N SER A 68 6.69 8.35 17.18
CA SER A 68 5.69 8.85 16.24
C SER A 68 6.30 9.73 15.16
N SER A 69 7.31 10.54 15.51
CA SER A 69 8.00 11.40 14.56
C SER A 69 8.77 10.59 13.51
N PHE A 70 9.49 9.54 13.94
CA PHE A 70 10.17 8.62 13.02
C PHE A 70 9.19 7.79 12.19
N TYR A 71 8.06 7.40 12.76
CA TYR A 71 6.99 6.70 12.04
C TYR A 71 6.41 7.56 10.91
N LEU A 72 6.04 8.81 11.22
CA LEU A 72 5.52 9.76 10.24
C LEU A 72 6.59 10.11 9.19
N LEU A 73 7.86 10.24 9.59
CA LEU A 73 8.96 10.45 8.65
C LEU A 73 9.13 9.28 7.69
N SER A 74 9.00 8.04 8.18
CA SER A 74 9.01 6.83 7.34
C SER A 74 7.87 6.85 6.31
N GLY A 75 6.65 7.25 6.71
CA GLY A 75 5.51 7.40 5.80
C GLY A 75 5.63 8.59 4.82
N LEU A 76 6.35 9.66 5.19
CA LEU A 76 6.63 10.76 4.26
C LEU A 76 7.64 10.34 3.19
N LEU A 77 8.68 9.58 3.58
CA LEU A 77 9.70 9.07 2.66
C LEU A 77 9.08 8.17 1.59
N ASP A 78 8.07 7.37 1.93
CA ASP A 78 7.28 6.59 0.96
C ASP A 78 6.71 7.45 -0.19
N ALA A 79 6.05 8.56 0.16
CA ALA A 79 5.47 9.46 -0.82
C ALA A 79 6.54 10.09 -1.74
N PHE A 80 7.70 10.43 -1.17
CA PHE A 80 8.84 10.96 -1.93
C PHE A 80 9.47 9.89 -2.83
N ASP A 81 9.65 8.67 -2.34
CA ASP A 81 10.24 7.55 -3.07
C ASP A 81 9.39 7.19 -4.29
N GLY A 82 8.07 7.13 -4.11
CA GLY A 82 7.14 6.94 -5.20
C GLY A 82 7.22 8.06 -6.25
N HIS A 83 7.42 9.32 -5.85
CA HIS A 83 7.56 10.43 -6.79
C HIS A 83 8.90 10.42 -7.53
N ALA A 84 10.00 10.17 -6.80
CA ALA A 84 11.35 10.12 -7.34
C ALA A 84 11.53 8.93 -8.31
N ALA A 85 11.02 7.75 -7.97
CA ALA A 85 11.07 6.57 -8.83
C ALA A 85 10.37 6.81 -10.18
N ARG A 86 9.27 7.59 -10.19
CA ARG A 86 8.55 8.00 -11.39
C ARG A 86 9.31 9.06 -12.20
N ALA A 87 9.85 10.07 -11.54
CA ALA A 87 10.62 11.12 -12.19
C ALA A 87 11.90 10.59 -12.85
N LEU A 88 12.53 9.57 -12.26
CA LEU A 88 13.77 8.97 -12.74
C LEU A 88 13.55 7.74 -13.64
N ASN A 89 12.31 7.28 -13.79
CA ASN A 89 11.94 6.06 -14.53
C ASN A 89 12.75 4.82 -14.09
N GLN A 90 12.99 4.69 -12.78
CA GLN A 90 13.79 3.64 -12.14
C GLN A 90 12.93 2.67 -11.30
N GLY A 91 11.62 2.62 -11.57
CA GLY A 91 10.70 1.72 -10.87
C GLY A 91 11.02 0.25 -11.17
N THR A 92 11.10 -0.58 -10.12
CA THR A 92 11.26 -2.04 -10.26
C THR A 92 10.05 -2.76 -9.66
N ARG A 93 9.72 -3.95 -10.21
CA ARG A 93 8.64 -4.81 -9.67
C ARG A 93 8.89 -5.17 -8.22
N PHE A 94 10.13 -5.54 -7.92
CA PHE A 94 10.56 -5.89 -6.57
C PHE A 94 10.39 -4.70 -5.62
N GLY A 95 10.82 -3.50 -6.02
CA GLY A 95 10.66 -2.28 -5.24
C GLY A 95 9.19 -1.98 -4.93
N ALA A 96 8.31 -2.04 -5.94
CA ALA A 96 6.87 -1.82 -5.74
C ALA A 96 6.22 -2.87 -4.80
N MET A 97 6.64 -4.13 -4.89
CA MET A 97 6.16 -5.19 -4.00
C MET A 97 6.68 -5.02 -2.57
N LEU A 98 7.96 -4.65 -2.43
CA LEU A 98 8.61 -4.39 -1.14
C LEU A 98 7.99 -3.20 -0.42
N ASP A 99 7.66 -2.15 -1.17
CA ASP A 99 7.01 -0.94 -0.67
C ASP A 99 5.62 -1.24 -0.10
N MET A 100 4.78 -1.93 -0.88
CA MET A 100 3.47 -2.39 -0.43
C MET A 100 3.55 -3.31 0.79
N LEU A 101 4.55 -4.20 0.86
CA LEU A 101 4.72 -5.08 2.02
C LEU A 101 5.17 -4.29 3.26
N THR A 102 6.09 -3.35 3.09
CA THR A 102 6.65 -2.53 4.17
C THR A 102 5.58 -1.62 4.78
N ASP A 103 4.73 -1.01 3.95
CA ASP A 103 3.51 -0.32 4.36
C ASP A 103 2.71 -1.15 5.37
N ARG A 104 2.33 -2.37 4.98
CA ARG A 104 1.44 -3.23 5.77
C ARG A 104 2.10 -3.70 7.05
N CYS A 105 3.37 -4.11 6.97
CA CYS A 105 4.14 -4.50 8.14
C CYS A 105 4.25 -3.34 9.15
N SER A 106 4.48 -2.12 8.66
CA SER A 106 4.56 -0.92 9.51
C SER A 106 3.26 -0.65 10.26
N THR A 107 2.13 -0.64 9.54
CA THR A 107 0.79 -0.44 10.15
C THR A 107 0.46 -1.55 11.14
N MET A 108 0.80 -2.81 10.84
CA MET A 108 0.61 -3.95 11.75
C MET A 108 1.38 -3.76 13.06
N CYS A 109 2.65 -3.37 13.00
CA CYS A 109 3.46 -3.12 14.19
C CYS A 109 2.89 -1.98 15.05
N LEU A 110 2.37 -0.92 14.42
CA LEU A 110 1.67 0.15 15.13
C LEU A 110 0.37 -0.35 15.80
N LEU A 111 -0.44 -1.13 15.08
CA LEU A 111 -1.69 -1.70 15.59
C LEU A 111 -1.47 -2.66 16.76
N VAL A 112 -0.39 -3.44 16.73
CA VAL A 112 -0.01 -4.31 17.86
C VAL A 112 0.30 -3.47 19.11
N ASN A 113 1.06 -2.38 18.97
CA ASN A 113 1.31 -1.46 20.09
C ASN A 113 0.01 -0.81 20.60
N LEU A 114 -0.90 -0.43 19.71
CA LEU A 114 -2.22 0.07 20.08
C LEU A 114 -3.05 -0.95 20.86
N ALA A 115 -3.02 -2.23 20.46
CA ALA A 115 -3.70 -3.30 21.17
C ALA A 115 -3.14 -3.53 22.58
N LEU A 116 -1.83 -3.32 22.78
CA LEU A 116 -1.22 -3.36 24.11
C LEU A 116 -1.66 -2.19 24.99
N LEU A 117 -1.81 -0.98 24.41
CA LEU A 117 -2.23 0.22 25.15
C LEU A 117 -3.74 0.26 25.43
N TYR A 118 -4.56 -0.30 24.53
CA TYR A 118 -6.02 -0.33 24.64
C TYR A 118 -6.57 -1.76 24.62
N PRO A 119 -6.42 -2.55 25.70
CA PRO A 119 -6.84 -3.95 25.74
C PRO A 119 -8.32 -4.19 25.42
N ARG A 120 -9.19 -3.20 25.72
CA ARG A 120 -10.63 -3.27 25.44
C ARG A 120 -10.96 -3.22 23.95
N ALA A 121 -10.09 -2.61 23.13
CA ALA A 121 -10.27 -2.45 21.70
C ALA A 121 -9.39 -3.41 20.88
N THR A 122 -8.66 -4.33 21.53
CA THR A 122 -7.75 -5.30 20.87
C THR A 122 -8.42 -6.08 19.74
N LEU A 123 -9.67 -6.51 19.93
CA LEU A 123 -10.41 -7.23 18.90
C LEU A 123 -10.62 -6.37 17.64
N LEU A 124 -10.88 -5.07 17.79
CA LEU A 124 -11.07 -4.16 16.66
C LEU A 124 -9.77 -3.96 15.89
N PHE A 125 -8.63 -3.80 16.59
CA PHE A 125 -7.32 -3.70 15.93
C PHE A 125 -6.94 -5.01 15.23
N GLN A 126 -7.24 -6.16 15.84
CA GLN A 126 -7.06 -7.48 15.23
C GLN A 126 -7.87 -7.64 13.95
N LEU A 127 -9.17 -7.33 13.99
CA LEU A 127 -10.02 -7.38 12.81
C LEU A 127 -9.54 -6.40 11.73
N SER A 128 -9.14 -5.19 12.11
CA SER A 128 -8.63 -4.20 11.15
C SER A 128 -7.33 -4.67 10.48
N MET A 129 -6.36 -5.21 11.23
CA MET A 129 -5.12 -5.70 10.63
C MET A 129 -5.36 -6.92 9.75
N SER A 130 -6.19 -7.87 10.19
CA SER A 130 -6.51 -9.06 9.40
C SER A 130 -7.25 -8.70 8.12
N LEU A 131 -8.19 -7.76 8.19
CA LEU A 131 -8.91 -7.27 7.03
C LEU A 131 -7.97 -6.61 6.01
N ASP A 132 -7.08 -5.71 6.46
CA ASP A 132 -6.19 -4.99 5.55
C ASP A 132 -5.20 -5.94 4.86
N VAL A 133 -4.60 -6.88 5.60
CA VAL A 133 -3.70 -7.89 5.03
C VAL A 133 -4.45 -8.81 4.06
N ALA A 134 -5.60 -9.35 4.46
CA ALA A 134 -6.37 -10.27 3.63
C ALA A 134 -6.87 -9.62 2.34
N SER A 135 -7.37 -8.38 2.42
CA SER A 135 -7.89 -7.66 1.24
C SER A 135 -6.80 -7.42 0.22
N HIS A 136 -5.62 -6.94 0.65
CA HIS A 136 -4.50 -6.65 -0.24
C HIS A 136 -3.86 -7.93 -0.78
N TRP A 137 -3.70 -8.96 0.05
CA TRP A 137 -3.12 -10.24 -0.38
C TRP A 137 -3.99 -10.92 -1.43
N LEU A 138 -5.30 -11.02 -1.20
CA LEU A 138 -6.23 -11.65 -2.13
C LEU A 138 -6.33 -10.86 -3.44
N HIS A 139 -6.28 -9.52 -3.35
CA HIS A 139 -6.28 -8.68 -4.54
C HIS A 139 -4.98 -8.82 -5.34
N LEU A 140 -3.82 -8.79 -4.69
CA LEU A 140 -2.52 -9.05 -5.30
C LEU A 140 -2.54 -10.40 -6.02
N HIS A 141 -2.93 -11.45 -5.31
CA HIS A 141 -3.01 -12.80 -5.85
C HIS A 141 -3.95 -12.88 -7.06
N SER A 142 -5.15 -12.30 -6.95
CA SER A 142 -6.10 -12.24 -8.07
C SER A 142 -5.52 -11.52 -9.28
N SER A 143 -4.71 -10.49 -9.05
CA SER A 143 -4.12 -9.69 -10.12
C SER A 143 -2.93 -10.40 -10.80
N VAL A 144 -2.15 -11.17 -10.05
CA VAL A 144 -1.08 -12.03 -10.58
C VAL A 144 -1.67 -13.16 -11.43
N VAL A 145 -2.70 -13.86 -10.93
CA VAL A 145 -3.38 -14.94 -11.67
C VAL A 145 -4.13 -14.39 -12.89
N ARG A 146 -4.67 -13.16 -12.81
CA ARG A 146 -5.28 -12.46 -13.97
C ARG A 146 -4.26 -12.14 -15.05
N GLY A 147 -3.02 -11.81 -14.69
CA GLY A 147 -1.94 -11.47 -15.64
C GLY A 147 -1.53 -12.61 -16.58
N SER A 148 -1.90 -13.86 -16.27
CA SER A 148 -1.65 -15.02 -17.13
C SER A 148 -2.73 -15.30 -18.19
N GLU A 149 -3.92 -14.69 -18.11
CA GLU A 149 -5.09 -15.06 -18.94
C GLU A 149 -5.90 -13.80 -19.36
N SER A 150 -5.34 -12.98 -20.26
CA SER A 150 -5.85 -11.65 -20.63
C SER A 150 -7.24 -11.57 -21.32
N HIS A 151 -7.91 -12.67 -21.64
CA HIS A 151 -9.04 -12.66 -22.59
C HIS A 151 -10.44 -12.99 -22.04
N LYS A 152 -10.62 -13.27 -20.75
CA LYS A 152 -11.96 -13.59 -20.19
C LYS A 152 -12.26 -12.72 -18.96
N MET A 153 -12.71 -11.49 -19.22
CA MET A 153 -12.89 -10.48 -18.18
C MET A 153 -14.21 -10.61 -17.42
N ILE A 154 -14.12 -10.61 -16.08
CA ILE A 154 -15.13 -10.01 -15.22
C ILE A 154 -14.48 -8.75 -14.66
N ASP A 155 -14.98 -7.61 -15.11
CA ASP A 155 -14.42 -6.31 -14.79
C ASP A 155 -14.60 -6.01 -13.30
N LEU A 156 -13.52 -5.54 -12.65
CA LEU A 156 -13.54 -5.05 -11.27
C LEU A 156 -14.40 -3.77 -11.15
N SER A 157 -14.80 -3.18 -12.28
CA SER A 157 -15.47 -1.90 -12.41
C SER A 157 -16.94 -1.86 -12.05
N GLY A 158 -17.57 -2.98 -11.70
CA GLY A 158 -19.00 -3.02 -11.40
C GLY A 158 -19.44 -2.14 -10.22
N ASN A 159 -18.51 -1.73 -9.34
CA ASN A 159 -18.81 -0.87 -8.20
C ASN A 159 -18.24 0.57 -8.39
N PRO A 160 -19.10 1.60 -8.54
CA PRO A 160 -18.66 2.99 -8.79
C PRO A 160 -17.78 3.55 -7.67
N VAL A 161 -17.93 3.05 -6.44
CA VAL A 161 -17.10 3.44 -5.28
C VAL A 161 -15.65 3.01 -5.47
N LEU A 162 -15.43 1.77 -5.94
CA LEU A 162 -14.08 1.29 -6.26
C LEU A 162 -13.50 2.10 -7.41
N ARG A 163 -14.29 2.40 -8.44
CA ARG A 163 -13.82 3.20 -9.58
C ARG A 163 -13.32 4.57 -9.13
N ILE A 164 -14.05 5.30 -8.30
CA ILE A 164 -13.61 6.61 -7.79
C ILE A 164 -12.34 6.49 -6.93
N TYR A 165 -12.28 5.48 -6.05
CA TYR A 165 -11.11 5.15 -5.24
C TYR A 165 -9.87 4.86 -6.09
N TYR A 166 -10.05 4.20 -7.23
CA TYR A 166 -8.99 3.77 -8.14
C TYR A 166 -8.59 4.82 -9.20
N THR A 167 -9.52 5.69 -9.58
CA THR A 167 -9.30 6.73 -10.60
C THR A 167 -8.59 7.96 -10.02
N SER A 168 -8.72 8.24 -8.72
CA SER A 168 -8.16 9.45 -8.11
C SER A 168 -6.99 9.17 -7.14
N ARG A 169 -5.76 9.41 -7.63
CA ARG A 169 -4.51 9.28 -6.85
C ARG A 169 -4.53 10.06 -5.54
N PRO A 170 -5.02 11.32 -5.51
CA PRO A 170 -5.10 12.08 -4.27
C PRO A 170 -6.05 11.43 -3.26
N ALA A 171 -7.19 10.88 -3.70
CA ALA A 171 -8.13 10.24 -2.79
C ALA A 171 -7.54 8.99 -2.14
N LEU A 172 -6.82 8.16 -2.90
CA LEU A 172 -6.09 7.02 -2.35
C LEU A 172 -5.09 7.46 -1.28
N PHE A 173 -4.24 8.44 -1.63
CA PHE A 173 -3.23 8.94 -0.72
C PHE A 173 -3.87 9.51 0.55
N THR A 174 -4.92 10.32 0.42
CA THR A 174 -5.66 10.88 1.57
C THR A 174 -6.29 9.80 2.44
N LEU A 175 -6.86 8.74 1.87
CA LEU A 175 -7.44 7.65 2.64
C LEU A 175 -6.38 6.84 3.38
N CYS A 176 -5.25 6.55 2.73
CA CYS A 176 -4.14 5.82 3.35
C CYS A 176 -3.47 6.67 4.43
N ALA A 177 -3.04 7.89 4.09
CA ALA A 177 -2.39 8.81 5.01
C ALA A 177 -3.30 9.20 6.17
N GLY A 178 -4.60 9.41 5.94
CA GLY A 178 -5.55 9.72 7.01
C GLY A 178 -5.78 8.56 7.97
N ASN A 179 -5.75 7.31 7.49
CA ASN A 179 -5.80 6.12 8.34
C ASN A 179 -4.51 5.92 9.15
N GLU A 180 -3.35 6.09 8.53
CA GLU A 180 -2.06 6.05 9.23
C GLU A 180 -1.99 7.14 10.30
N LEU A 181 -2.44 8.35 9.95
CA LEU A 181 -2.52 9.46 10.87
C LEU A 181 -3.51 9.20 12.01
N PHE A 182 -4.65 8.54 11.75
CA PHE A 182 -5.59 8.14 12.80
C PHE A 182 -4.93 7.23 13.84
N TYR A 183 -4.25 6.16 13.41
CA TYR A 183 -3.58 5.25 14.34
C TYR A 183 -2.42 5.90 15.08
N CYS A 184 -1.66 6.76 14.40
CA CYS A 184 -0.56 7.51 15.01
C CYS A 184 -1.08 8.53 16.05
N LEU A 185 -2.18 9.24 15.76
CA LEU A 185 -2.81 10.14 16.71
C LEU A 185 -3.43 9.39 17.89
N LEU A 186 -4.01 8.21 17.67
CA LEU A 186 -4.58 7.37 18.72
C LEU A 186 -3.51 6.84 19.67
N TYR A 187 -2.33 6.51 19.12
CA TYR A 187 -1.13 6.18 19.89
C TYR A 187 -0.70 7.36 20.77
N LEU A 188 -0.52 8.55 20.19
CA LEU A 188 -0.10 9.76 20.92
C LEU A 188 -1.12 10.20 21.97
N PHE A 189 -2.41 10.08 21.66
CA PHE A 189 -3.51 10.43 22.54
C PHE A 189 -3.49 9.64 23.86
N ASN A 190 -2.96 8.42 23.85
CA ASN A 190 -2.81 7.62 25.06
C ASN A 190 -1.82 8.25 26.07
N PHE A 191 -0.85 9.04 25.59
CA PHE A 191 0.19 9.63 26.43
C PHE A 191 -0.02 11.12 26.71
N SER A 192 -0.66 11.85 25.80
CA SER A 192 -0.94 13.28 25.96
C SER A 192 -2.12 13.69 25.09
N GLU A 193 -2.90 14.70 25.50
CA GLU A 193 -3.96 15.28 24.65
C GLU A 193 -3.42 16.24 23.57
N GLY A 194 -2.11 16.53 23.59
CA GLY A 194 -1.45 17.51 22.74
C GLY A 194 -1.62 18.94 23.24
N PRO A 195 -1.00 19.94 22.58
CA PRO A 195 -1.19 21.34 22.92
C PRO A 195 -2.67 21.74 22.80
N LEU A 196 -3.15 22.52 23.76
CA LEU A 196 -4.52 23.03 23.75
C LEU A 196 -4.69 24.05 22.63
N VAL A 197 -5.62 23.76 21.71
CA VAL A 197 -6.08 24.71 20.70
C VAL A 197 -7.46 25.19 21.15
N GLY A 198 -7.49 26.32 21.84
CA GLY A 198 -8.70 26.79 22.54
C GLY A 198 -9.01 25.90 23.74
N SER A 199 -10.19 25.25 23.75
CA SER A 199 -10.65 24.38 24.84
C SER A 199 -10.45 22.88 24.58
N VAL A 200 -9.88 22.50 23.43
CA VAL A 200 -9.74 21.09 23.03
C VAL A 200 -8.28 20.79 22.67
N GLY A 201 -7.77 19.63 23.08
CA GLY A 201 -6.42 19.17 22.72
C GLY A 201 -6.29 18.87 21.21
N LEU A 202 -5.16 19.27 20.62
CA LEU A 202 -4.88 19.12 19.19
C LEU A 202 -5.07 17.67 18.70
N PHE A 203 -4.61 16.67 19.48
CA PHE A 203 -4.70 15.27 19.06
C PHE A 203 -6.14 14.77 19.04
N ARG A 204 -6.98 15.26 19.97
CA ARG A 204 -8.40 14.94 20.00
C ARG A 204 -9.14 15.51 18.79
N MET A 205 -8.82 16.74 18.39
CA MET A 205 -9.36 17.33 17.16
C MET A 205 -8.91 16.54 15.93
N GLY A 206 -7.63 16.17 15.86
CA GLY A 206 -7.09 15.36 14.77
C GLY A 206 -7.78 13.99 14.67
N LEU A 207 -8.07 13.34 15.81
CA LEU A 207 -8.82 12.09 15.85
C LEU A 207 -10.23 12.24 15.28
N TRP A 208 -10.93 13.33 15.58
CA TRP A 208 -12.29 13.56 15.04
C TRP A 208 -12.28 13.73 13.52
N VAL A 209 -11.25 14.36 12.96
CA VAL A 209 -11.09 14.54 11.51
C VAL A 209 -10.69 13.23 10.82
N THR A 210 -9.80 12.45 11.44
CA THR A 210 -9.22 11.24 10.83
C THR A 210 -10.04 9.97 11.06
N ALA A 211 -10.85 9.91 12.12
CA ALA A 211 -11.76 8.80 12.39
C ALA A 211 -12.72 8.45 11.23
N PRO A 212 -13.45 9.40 10.61
CA PRO A 212 -14.33 9.07 9.48
C PRO A 212 -13.52 8.56 8.27
N ILE A 213 -12.29 9.03 8.09
CA ILE A 213 -11.39 8.59 7.01
C ILE A 213 -10.96 7.14 7.25
N ALA A 214 -10.56 6.80 8.49
CA ALA A 214 -10.20 5.44 8.87
C ALA A 214 -11.38 4.47 8.70
N LEU A 215 -12.58 4.84 9.15
CA LEU A 215 -13.79 4.04 8.95
C LEU A 215 -14.11 3.83 7.47
N LEU A 216 -14.04 4.90 6.67
CA LEU A 216 -14.24 4.81 5.23
C LEU A 216 -13.22 3.87 4.57
N LYS A 217 -11.94 3.94 4.98
CA LYS A 217 -10.92 3.02 4.49
C LYS A 217 -11.22 1.57 4.87
N SER A 218 -11.60 1.29 6.12
CA SER A 218 -11.98 -0.06 6.55
C SER A 218 -13.16 -0.61 5.73
N LEU A 219 -14.18 0.21 5.47
CA LEU A 219 -15.31 -0.18 4.60
C LEU A 219 -14.85 -0.49 3.17
N ILE A 220 -13.98 0.33 2.60
CA ILE A 220 -13.40 0.08 1.28
C ILE A 220 -12.61 -1.23 1.26
N SER A 221 -11.81 -1.51 2.30
CA SER A 221 -11.07 -2.78 2.41
C SER A 221 -11.99 -4.00 2.48
N VAL A 222 -13.16 -3.90 3.12
CA VAL A 222 -14.19 -4.97 3.08
C VAL A 222 -14.71 -5.19 1.66
N ILE A 223 -15.11 -4.11 0.98
CA ILE A 223 -15.62 -4.21 -0.40
C ILE A 223 -14.53 -4.79 -1.32
N HIS A 224 -13.28 -4.38 -1.09
CA HIS A 224 -12.13 -4.86 -1.82
C HIS A 224 -11.91 -6.37 -1.63
N LEU A 225 -11.97 -6.85 -0.39
CA LEU A 225 -11.87 -8.28 -0.08
C LEU A 225 -12.99 -9.09 -0.75
N ILE A 226 -14.25 -8.64 -0.64
CA ILE A 226 -15.40 -9.34 -1.24
C ILE A 226 -15.25 -9.38 -2.76
N THR A 227 -14.83 -8.28 -3.37
CA THR A 227 -14.65 -8.19 -4.83
C THR A 227 -13.53 -9.13 -5.27
N ALA A 228 -12.37 -9.11 -4.60
CA ALA A 228 -11.26 -10.02 -4.89
C ALA A 228 -11.64 -11.50 -4.73
N ALA A 229 -12.41 -11.85 -3.69
CA ALA A 229 -12.88 -13.22 -3.47
C ALA A 229 -13.83 -13.69 -4.59
N ARG A 230 -14.77 -12.85 -5.01
CA ARG A 230 -15.67 -13.16 -6.14
C ARG A 230 -14.90 -13.38 -7.45
N ASN A 231 -13.86 -12.59 -7.68
CA ASN A 231 -13.03 -12.74 -8.87
C ASN A 231 -12.24 -14.04 -8.87
N MET A 232 -11.65 -14.42 -7.74
CA MET A 232 -10.96 -15.71 -7.60
C MET A 232 -11.92 -16.88 -7.83
N ALA A 233 -13.10 -16.85 -7.22
CA ALA A 233 -14.11 -17.89 -7.42
C ALA A 233 -14.57 -18.01 -8.89
N ALA A 234 -14.66 -16.88 -9.59
CA ALA A 234 -15.02 -16.88 -11.01
C ALA A 234 -13.89 -17.44 -11.91
N LEU A 235 -12.62 -17.14 -11.59
CA LEU A 235 -11.47 -17.74 -12.27
C LEU A 235 -11.45 -19.26 -12.07
N ASP A 236 -11.65 -19.73 -10.84
CA ASP A 236 -11.72 -21.17 -10.53
C ASP A 236 -12.85 -21.86 -11.30
N ALA A 237 -14.02 -21.21 -11.42
CA ALA A 237 -15.14 -21.74 -12.19
C ALA A 237 -14.80 -21.83 -13.70
N ALA A 238 -14.13 -20.81 -14.24
CA ALA A 238 -13.71 -20.79 -15.64
C ALA A 238 -12.65 -21.87 -15.96
N ASP A 239 -11.68 -22.06 -15.07
CA ASP A 239 -10.64 -23.09 -15.26
C ASP A 239 -11.19 -24.51 -15.13
N ARG A 240 -12.19 -24.72 -14.27
CA ARG A 240 -12.94 -26.00 -14.22
C ARG A 240 -13.73 -26.27 -15.49
N ALA A 241 -14.28 -25.23 -16.13
CA ALA A 241 -15.01 -25.38 -17.38
C ALA A 241 -14.11 -25.74 -18.57
N LYS A 242 -12.86 -25.25 -18.61
CA LYS A 242 -11.87 -25.63 -19.65
C LYS A 242 -11.38 -27.07 -19.56
N LYS A 243 -11.49 -27.69 -18.39
CA LYS A 243 -11.05 -29.08 -18.14
C LYS A 243 -12.11 -30.12 -18.47
N LYS A 244 -13.33 -29.70 -18.82
CA LYS A 244 -14.41 -30.55 -19.33
C LYS A 244 -14.42 -30.51 -20.85
#